data_AF-A0A2X3JLB1-F1
#
_entry.id   AF-A0A2X3JLB1-F1
#
_cell.length_a   1.000
_cell.length_b   1.000
_cell.length_c   1.000
_cell.angle_alpha   90.00
_cell.angle_beta   90.00
_cell.angle_gamma   90.00
#
_symmetry.space_group_name_H-M   'P 1'
#
loop_
_entity.id
_entity.type
_entity.pdbx_description
1 polymer ?
#
loop_
_entity_poly.entity_id
_entity_poly.type
_entity_poly.pdbx_seq_one_letter_code
_entity_poly.pdbx_strand_id
1 'polypeptide(L)'
;MLPDGRATVRVMGKQAEINGVVYDVMPEEESAEMGALSGSQLSLVVFSARYRPARHDVVVFAGRTLTVTRYDTYNGKPRIFVEQE
;
A
#
# COMPACT_ATOMS: atom_id res chain seq x y z
N MET A 1 -0.80 -10.03 39.06
CA MET A 1 -1.88 -9.64 38.13
C MET A 1 -1.42 -8.41 37.39
N LEU A 2 -0.91 -8.57 36.18
CA LEU A 2 -0.47 -7.46 35.32
C LEU A 2 -1.68 -6.99 34.50
N PRO A 3 -1.93 -5.67 34.36
CA PRO A 3 -3.08 -5.20 33.59
C PRO A 3 -2.84 -5.39 32.09
N ASP A 4 -3.86 -5.97 31.46
CA ASP A 4 -4.20 -6.02 30.03
C ASP A 4 -3.21 -5.34 29.07
N GLY A 5 -2.42 -6.17 28.40
CA GLY A 5 -1.59 -5.78 27.28
C GLY A 5 -2.43 -5.28 26.11
N ARG A 6 -2.72 -3.97 26.08
CA ARG A 6 -2.96 -3.27 24.82
C ARG A 6 -1.61 -2.99 24.18
N ALA A 7 -1.04 -4.01 23.55
CA ALA A 7 -0.05 -3.80 22.52
C ALA A 7 -0.75 -3.01 21.40
N THR A 8 -0.67 -1.67 21.48
CA THR A 8 -1.01 -0.83 20.35
C THR A 8 0.06 -1.16 19.32
N VAL A 9 -0.26 -2.05 18.39
CA VAL A 9 0.59 -2.28 17.22
C VAL A 9 0.55 -0.95 16.47
N ARG A 10 1.51 -0.08 16.77
CA ARG A 10 1.92 0.98 15.85
C ARG A 10 2.55 0.23 14.69
N VAL A 11 1.72 -0.27 13.77
CA VAL A 11 2.19 -0.53 12.42
C VAL A 11 2.68 0.85 11.98
N MET A 12 4.00 1.05 11.93
CA MET A 12 4.59 2.27 11.42
C MET A 12 4.27 2.32 9.93
N GLY A 13 3.05 2.76 9.61
CA GLY A 13 2.66 3.04 8.24
C GLY A 13 3.69 3.99 7.65
N LYS A 14 4.24 3.62 6.50
CA LYS A 14 4.99 4.59 5.70
C LYS A 14 3.99 5.58 5.12
N GLN A 15 4.46 6.75 4.73
CA GLN A 15 3.61 7.71 4.04
C GLN A 15 3.76 7.57 2.54
N ALA A 16 2.63 7.61 1.83
CA ALA A 16 2.58 7.79 0.39
C ALA A 16 1.74 9.04 0.10
N GLU A 17 2.17 9.83 -0.89
CA GLU A 17 1.32 10.88 -1.46
C GLU A 17 0.59 10.30 -2.65
N ILE A 18 -0.74 10.25 -2.59
CA ILE A 18 -1.60 9.74 -3.67
C ILE A 18 -2.44 10.92 -4.18
N ASN A 19 -2.24 11.30 -5.44
CA ASN A 19 -2.87 12.46 -6.08
C ASN A 19 -2.75 13.75 -5.23
N GLY A 20 -1.59 13.99 -4.63
CA GLY A 20 -1.33 15.17 -3.78
C GLY A 20 -1.87 15.07 -2.35
N VAL A 21 -2.45 13.93 -1.94
CA VAL A 21 -2.95 13.71 -0.57
C VAL A 21 -2.10 12.65 0.12
N VAL A 22 -1.60 12.97 1.32
CA VAL A 22 -0.77 12.05 2.11
C VAL A 22 -1.64 11.05 2.86
N TYR A 23 -1.31 9.77 2.73
CA TYR A 23 -1.93 8.66 3.46
C TYR A 23 -0.89 7.80 4.17
N ASP A 24 -1.28 7.27 5.33
CA ASP A 24 -0.57 6.16 5.95
C ASP A 24 -0.82 4.89 5.12
N VAL A 25 0.26 4.17 4.81
CA VAL A 25 0.23 2.94 4.02
C VAL A 25 1.10 1.84 4.63
N MET A 26 0.71 0.59 4.43
CA MET A 26 1.56 -0.58 4.67
C MET A 26 2.03 -1.13 3.32
N PRO A 27 3.32 -1.07 2.99
CA PRO A 27 3.83 -1.69 1.77
C PRO A 27 3.86 -3.21 1.91
N GLU A 28 3.45 -3.90 0.86
CA GLU A 28 3.63 -5.33 0.69
C GLU A 28 4.34 -5.58 -0.64
N GLU A 29 5.45 -6.32 -0.60
CA GLU A 29 6.14 -6.81 -1.79
C GLU A 29 5.74 -8.27 -1.99
N GLU A 30 4.99 -8.56 -3.05
CA GLU A 30 4.60 -9.92 -3.37
C GLU A 30 5.57 -10.45 -4.42
N SER A 31 6.38 -11.44 -4.03
CA SER A 31 7.24 -12.17 -4.95
C SER A 31 6.38 -13.16 -5.74
N ALA A 32 6.16 -12.88 -7.03
CA ALA A 32 5.50 -13.83 -7.92
C ALA A 32 6.55 -14.80 -8.49
N GLU A 33 6.61 -16.03 -7.99
CA GLU A 33 7.34 -17.13 -8.63
C GLU A 33 6.46 -17.75 -9.73
N MET A 34 6.44 -17.11 -10.91
CA MET A 34 5.81 -17.67 -12.10
C MET A 34 6.80 -17.66 -13.28
N GLY A 35 7.64 -18.69 -13.37
CA GLY A 35 8.50 -18.94 -14.54
C GLY A 35 9.44 -17.78 -14.91
N ALA A 36 9.64 -17.55 -16.21
CA ALA A 36 10.66 -16.62 -16.75
C ALA A 36 10.42 -15.11 -16.49
N LEU A 37 9.38 -14.74 -15.73
CA LEU A 37 9.05 -13.38 -15.35
C LEU A 37 9.03 -13.27 -13.83
N SER A 38 10.22 -13.23 -13.22
CA SER A 38 10.35 -12.87 -11.82
C SER A 38 10.26 -11.36 -11.69
N GLY A 39 9.12 -10.86 -11.24
CA GLY A 39 8.90 -9.46 -10.89
C GLY A 39 8.39 -9.37 -9.46
N SER A 40 9.03 -8.53 -8.63
CA SER A 40 8.44 -8.13 -7.34
C SER A 40 7.34 -7.12 -7.63
N GLN A 41 6.10 -7.42 -7.28
CA GLN A 41 5.00 -6.47 -7.44
C GLN A 41 4.79 -5.72 -6.12
N LEU A 42 4.96 -4.40 -6.15
CA LEU A 42 4.70 -3.55 -4.99
C LEU A 42 3.20 -3.28 -4.87
N SER A 43 2.66 -3.49 -3.68
CA SER A 43 1.32 -3.03 -3.32
C SER A 43 1.35 -2.23 -2.03
N LEU A 44 0.40 -1.31 -1.88
CA LEU A 44 0.23 -0.46 -0.71
C LEU A 44 -1.17 -0.65 -0.15
N VAL A 45 -1.28 -1.10 1.10
CA VAL A 45 -2.54 -1.09 1.84
C VAL A 45 -2.73 0.29 2.45
N VAL A 46 -3.79 1.00 2.06
CA VAL A 46 -4.03 2.39 2.47
C VAL A 46 -4.91 2.44 3.70
N PHE A 47 -4.43 3.06 4.78
CA PHE A 47 -5.17 3.22 6.04
C PHE A 47 -6.10 4.43 5.99
N SER A 48 -7.00 4.47 5.00
CA SER A 48 -8.00 5.52 4.87
C SER A 48 -9.34 4.96 4.42
N ALA A 49 -10.40 5.29 5.17
CA ALA A 49 -11.77 4.98 4.77
C ALA A 49 -12.32 5.94 3.69
N ARG A 50 -11.63 7.07 3.46
CA ARG A 50 -12.04 8.09 2.48
C ARG A 50 -11.38 7.91 1.12
N TYR A 51 -10.22 7.24 1.08
CA TYR A 51 -9.55 6.97 -0.18
C TYR A 51 -10.37 5.99 -1.02
N ARG A 52 -10.65 6.38 -2.27
CA ARG A 52 -11.31 5.55 -3.27
C ARG A 52 -10.31 5.34 -4.40
N PRO A 53 -9.70 4.15 -4.51
CA PRO A 53 -8.64 3.93 -5.50
C PRO A 53 -9.20 3.95 -6.92
N ALA A 54 -8.41 4.52 -7.83
CA ALA A 54 -8.63 4.47 -9.26
C ALA A 54 -7.36 4.03 -9.99
N ARG A 55 -7.53 3.42 -11.16
CA ARG A 55 -6.40 3.22 -12.07
C ARG A 55 -5.87 4.59 -12.50
N HIS A 56 -4.57 4.68 -12.68
CA HIS A 56 -3.85 5.91 -13.02
C HIS A 56 -3.76 6.95 -11.90
N ASP A 57 -4.13 6.61 -10.66
CA ASP A 57 -3.74 7.42 -9.51
C ASP A 57 -2.22 7.53 -9.45
N VAL A 58 -1.71 8.75 -9.30
CA VAL A 58 -0.28 9.03 -9.18
C VAL A 58 0.12 8.87 -7.72
N VAL A 59 1.15 8.07 -7.48
CA VAL A 59 1.62 7.72 -6.15
C VAL A 59 3.10 8.07 -6.01
N VAL A 60 3.42 8.96 -5.06
CA VAL A 60 4.80 9.22 -4.65
C VAL A 60 5.08 8.41 -3.39
N PHE A 61 6.00 7.44 -3.49
CA PHE A 61 6.37 6.57 -2.39
C PHE A 61 7.85 6.22 -2.42
N ALA A 62 8.53 6.31 -1.27
CA ALA A 62 9.96 6.04 -1.14
C ALA A 62 10.84 6.81 -2.17
N GLY A 63 10.44 8.03 -2.52
CA GLY A 63 11.14 8.89 -3.49
C GLY A 63 10.91 8.51 -4.95
N ARG A 64 10.00 7.58 -5.26
CA ARG A 64 9.62 7.17 -6.62
C ARG A 64 8.20 7.64 -6.94
N THR A 65 7.99 8.07 -8.17
CA THR A 65 6.65 8.27 -8.73
C THR A 65 6.21 6.99 -9.41
N LEU A 66 5.03 6.51 -9.02
CA LEU A 66 4.44 5.25 -9.46
C LEU A 66 3.00 5.51 -9.88
N THR A 67 2.43 4.55 -10.62
CA THR A 67 1.06 4.62 -11.12
C THR A 67 0.27 3.42 -10.65
N VAL A 68 -0.96 3.64 -10.18
CA VAL A 68 -1.86 2.54 -9.82
C VAL A 68 -2.32 1.79 -11.07
N THR A 69 -1.97 0.51 -11.18
CA THR A 69 -2.36 -0.35 -12.32
C THR A 69 -3.55 -1.24 -11.99
N ARG A 70 -3.69 -1.64 -10.72
CA ARG A 70 -4.81 -2.42 -10.20
C ARG A 70 -5.09 -2.05 -8.74
N TYR A 71 -6.28 -2.35 -8.25
CA TYR A 71 -6.63 -2.23 -6.83
C TYR A 71 -7.65 -3.30 -6.41
N ASP A 72 -7.60 -3.67 -5.13
CA ASP A 72 -8.56 -4.56 -4.47
C ASP A 72 -8.82 -4.11 -3.02
N THR A 73 -9.38 -4.99 -2.20
CA THR A 73 -9.59 -4.78 -0.77
C THR A 73 -8.84 -5.83 0.05
N TYR A 74 -8.03 -5.38 1.01
CA TYR A 74 -7.33 -6.21 1.97
C TYR A 74 -7.88 -5.95 3.38
N ASN A 75 -8.51 -6.94 4.02
CA ASN A 75 -9.15 -6.80 5.34
C ASN A 75 -10.07 -5.57 5.46
N GLY A 76 -10.85 -5.30 4.41
CA GLY A 76 -11.76 -4.15 4.33
C GLY A 76 -11.09 -2.80 4.05
N LYS A 77 -9.77 -2.76 3.85
CA LYS A 77 -9.00 -1.55 3.50
C LYS A 77 -8.64 -1.55 2.01
N PRO A 78 -8.60 -0.39 1.35
CA PRO A 78 -8.11 -0.30 -0.02
C PRO A 78 -6.67 -0.81 -0.13
N ARG A 79 -6.41 -1.68 -1.10
CA ARG A 79 -5.05 -2.08 -1.49
C ARG A 79 -4.83 -1.71 -2.95
N ILE A 80 -3.75 -0.99 -3.23
CA ILE A 80 -3.39 -0.55 -4.58
C ILE A 80 -2.10 -1.24 -5.02
N PHE A 81 -2.06 -1.70 -6.26
CA PHE A 81 -0.86 -2.21 -6.91
C PHE A 81 -0.27 -1.10 -7.76
N VAL A 82 1.03 -0.89 -7.61
CA VAL A 82 1.72 0.25 -8.18
C VAL A 82 2.92 -0.21 -8.97
N GLU A 83 3.10 0.38 -10.14
CA GLU A 83 4.23 0.11 -11.02
C GLU A 83 4.91 1.43 -11.37
N GLN A 84 6.21 1.37 -11.67
CA GLN A 84 6.89 2.51 -12.27
C GLN A 84 6.37 2.64 -13.71
N GLU A 85 5.98 3.84 -14.11
CA GLU A 85 5.67 4.13 -15.52
C GLU A 85 6.88 3.89 -16.43
#